data_AF-A0AA35QE26-F1
#
_entry.id   AF-A0AA35QE26-F1
#
_cell.length_a   1.000
_cell.length_b   1.000
_cell.length_c   1.000
_cell.angle_alpha   90.00
_cell.angle_beta   90.00
_cell.angle_gamma   90.00
#
_symmetry.space_group_name_H-M   'P 1'
#
loop_
_entity.id
_entity.type
_entity.pdbx_description
1 polymer ?
#
loop_
_entity_poly.entity_id
_entity_poly.type
_entity_poly.pdbx_seq_one_letter_code
_entity_poly.pdbx_strand_id
1 'polypeptide(L)'
;MVQTNNAGISPAAVESIAGLSAGAVSTLVVHPLDIVKTRMQLQQRNVPPAERPSMWGLVRSMTNHHNPLAALYRGLTPNLIGNASSWASFFFFKARVERALKFWRGRDRPTAADYLISPAVAGAVTTALTNPIWVIKTRMLSSDKGAEGAYPSTAAGFRAILRSEGVRGFYRGLGVSLIGVSHGAVQFAVYEPAKRMYVASRDDPDAPIRTEATMLISGGAKLVAGAVTYPYQVLRSRLQNYQSEERFGQGFRGVVRKTWREEGVRGFYRGLVPGVIRVMPATWVTFLVYENVKFYLPQWLA
;
A
#
# COMPACT_ATOMS: atom_id res chain seq x y z
N MET A 1 18.71 -32.25 -3.36
CA MET A 1 17.77 -32.77 -4.36
C MET A 1 16.68 -33.52 -3.62
N VAL A 2 15.51 -32.91 -3.42
CA VAL A 2 14.33 -33.59 -2.87
C VAL A 2 13.29 -33.62 -3.97
N GLN A 3 12.85 -34.82 -4.31
CA GLN A 3 11.89 -35.14 -5.36
C GLN A 3 10.61 -34.32 -5.22
N THR A 4 10.26 -33.52 -6.23
CA THR A 4 8.91 -32.98 -6.41
C THR A 4 8.26 -33.76 -7.54
N ASN A 5 7.62 -34.87 -7.22
CA ASN A 5 6.67 -35.51 -8.11
C ASN A 5 5.31 -35.63 -7.40
N ASN A 6 4.25 -35.25 -8.12
CA ASN A 6 2.83 -35.56 -7.87
C ASN A 6 2.00 -34.73 -6.88
N ALA A 7 2.07 -33.40 -6.93
CA ALA A 7 0.87 -32.60 -6.69
C ALA A 7 0.38 -32.14 -8.06
N GLY A 8 -0.85 -32.48 -8.48
CA GLY A 8 -1.42 -32.11 -9.79
C GLY A 8 -1.65 -30.61 -10.00
N ILE A 9 -0.97 -29.75 -9.24
CA ILE A 9 -1.13 -28.30 -9.21
C ILE A 9 0.13 -27.66 -9.79
N SER A 10 -0.07 -26.75 -10.74
CA SER A 10 1.05 -26.03 -11.36
C SER A 10 1.86 -25.25 -10.31
N PRO A 11 3.21 -25.15 -10.47
CA PRO A 11 4.03 -24.33 -9.59
C PRO A 11 3.55 -22.88 -9.46
N ALA A 12 3.02 -22.31 -10.54
CA ALA A 12 2.44 -20.97 -10.56
C ALA A 12 1.19 -20.84 -9.65
N ALA A 13 0.38 -21.89 -9.56
CA ALA A 13 -0.78 -21.92 -8.67
C ALA A 13 -0.35 -22.01 -7.20
N VAL A 14 0.65 -22.83 -6.87
CA VAL A 14 1.24 -22.88 -5.51
C VAL A 14 1.78 -21.52 -5.10
N GLU A 15 2.56 -20.86 -5.98
CA GLU A 15 3.11 -19.53 -5.69
C GLU A 15 2.02 -18.46 -5.52
N SER A 16 0.95 -18.54 -6.33
CA SER A 16 -0.18 -17.62 -6.24
C SER A 16 -0.96 -17.80 -4.94
N ILE A 17 -1.24 -19.04 -4.55
CA ILE A 17 -1.97 -19.36 -3.30
C ILE A 17 -1.13 -18.98 -2.09
N ALA A 18 0.17 -19.28 -2.10
CA ALA A 18 1.09 -18.88 -1.05
C ALA A 18 1.15 -17.36 -0.91
N GLY A 19 1.30 -16.64 -2.03
CA GLY A 19 1.36 -15.18 -2.05
C GLY A 19 0.05 -14.52 -1.55
N LEU A 20 -1.10 -15.00 -2.01
CA LEU A 20 -2.41 -14.47 -1.60
C LEU A 20 -2.69 -14.76 -0.11
N SER A 21 -2.43 -15.98 0.34
CA SER A 21 -2.60 -16.37 1.75
C SER A 21 -1.69 -15.56 2.67
N ALA A 22 -0.41 -15.41 2.29
CA ALA A 22 0.54 -14.58 3.03
C ALA A 22 0.10 -13.12 3.10
N GLY A 23 -0.36 -12.55 1.98
CA GLY A 23 -0.89 -11.19 1.93
C GLY A 23 -2.14 -11.00 2.80
N ALA A 24 -3.06 -11.97 2.80
CA ALA A 24 -4.28 -11.93 3.61
C ALA A 24 -3.97 -12.01 5.12
N VAL A 25 -3.17 -13.00 5.53
CA VAL A 25 -2.80 -13.18 6.95
C VAL A 25 -1.97 -12.00 7.45
N SER A 26 -1.00 -11.53 6.66
CA SER A 26 -0.23 -10.32 6.99
C SER A 26 -1.15 -9.12 7.18
N THR A 27 -2.11 -8.92 6.26
CA THR A 27 -3.09 -7.83 6.35
C THR A 27 -3.93 -7.93 7.63
N LEU A 28 -4.37 -9.13 8.02
CA LEU A 28 -5.12 -9.36 9.26
C LEU A 28 -4.31 -8.95 10.50
N VAL A 29 -3.07 -9.45 10.61
CA VAL A 29 -2.20 -9.18 11.76
C VAL A 29 -1.88 -7.70 11.90
N VAL A 30 -1.60 -7.01 10.80
CA VAL A 30 -1.15 -5.60 10.84
C VAL A 30 -2.28 -4.59 10.68
N HIS A 31 -3.53 -5.05 10.52
CA HIS A 31 -4.67 -4.15 10.31
C HIS A 31 -4.84 -3.10 11.43
N PRO A 32 -4.67 -3.42 12.72
CA PRO A 32 -4.72 -2.41 13.78
C PRO A 32 -3.76 -1.23 13.55
N LEU A 33 -2.54 -1.51 13.08
CA LEU A 33 -1.55 -0.49 12.77
C LEU A 33 -1.92 0.33 11.53
N ASP A 34 -2.63 -0.25 10.55
CA ASP A 34 -3.21 0.47 9.42
C ASP A 34 -4.24 1.51 9.88
N ILE A 35 -5.08 1.15 10.86
CA ILE A 35 -6.07 2.08 11.41
C ILE A 35 -5.37 3.23 12.13
N VAL A 36 -4.40 2.92 12.99
CA VAL A 36 -3.63 3.94 13.73
C VAL A 36 -2.90 4.87 12.76
N LYS A 37 -2.21 4.33 11.74
CA LYS A 37 -1.56 5.12 10.69
C LYS A 37 -2.55 6.08 10.03
N THR A 38 -3.69 5.56 9.57
CA THR A 38 -4.67 6.33 8.81
C THR A 38 -5.31 7.42 9.66
N ARG A 39 -5.71 7.11 10.90
CA ARG A 39 -6.26 8.10 11.84
C ARG A 39 -5.25 9.18 12.18
N MET A 40 -3.97 8.83 12.38
CA MET A 40 -2.92 9.82 12.61
C MET A 40 -2.69 10.72 11.40
N GLN A 41 -2.71 10.18 10.18
CA GLN A 41 -2.59 10.99 8.95
C GLN A 41 -3.73 11.98 8.76
N LEU A 42 -4.93 11.58 9.21
CA LEU A 42 -6.15 12.37 9.11
C LEU A 42 -6.33 13.36 10.26
N GLN A 43 -5.77 13.11 11.44
CA GLN A 43 -5.99 13.84 12.71
C GLN A 43 -6.00 15.39 12.59
N GLN A 44 -6.99 16.04 13.21
CA GLN A 44 -7.15 17.51 13.18
C GLN A 44 -6.12 18.22 14.06
N ARG A 45 -5.78 19.46 13.71
CA ARG A 45 -4.99 20.37 14.56
C ARG A 45 -5.86 21.18 15.53
N ASN A 46 -7.17 21.30 15.29
CA ASN A 46 -8.11 22.04 16.17
C ASN A 46 -8.26 21.42 17.56
N VAL A 47 -7.75 20.20 17.77
CA VAL A 47 -7.58 19.62 19.09
C VAL A 47 -6.23 20.10 19.66
N PRO A 48 -6.22 20.70 20.87
CA PRO A 48 -5.00 21.15 21.55
C PRO A 48 -3.91 20.08 21.55
N PRO A 49 -2.61 20.43 21.45
CA PRO A 49 -1.52 19.45 21.44
C PRO A 49 -1.56 18.44 22.59
N ALA A 50 -2.05 18.84 23.77
CA ALA A 50 -2.22 18.00 24.95
C ALA A 50 -3.35 16.94 24.81
N GLU A 51 -4.36 17.22 23.98
CA GLU A 51 -5.52 16.35 23.76
C GLU A 51 -5.40 15.52 22.48
N ARG A 52 -4.33 15.72 21.70
CA ARG A 52 -4.10 14.93 20.49
C ARG A 52 -3.80 13.50 20.90
N PRO A 53 -4.64 12.51 20.55
CA PRO A 53 -4.33 11.14 20.87
C PRO A 53 -3.00 10.76 20.21
N SER A 54 -2.05 10.37 21.06
CA SER A 54 -0.80 9.76 20.63
C SER A 54 -1.09 8.43 19.95
N MET A 55 -0.09 7.84 19.31
CA MET A 55 -0.19 6.48 18.76
C MET A 55 -0.78 5.51 19.80
N TRP A 56 -0.23 5.53 21.02
CA TRP A 56 -0.69 4.73 22.15
C TRP A 56 -2.08 5.13 22.65
N GLY A 57 -2.41 6.42 22.63
CA GLY A 57 -3.76 6.90 22.93
C GLY A 57 -4.80 6.35 21.97
N LEU A 58 -4.51 6.30 20.66
CA LEU A 58 -5.40 5.71 19.67
C LEU A 58 -5.56 4.20 19.88
N VAL A 59 -4.47 3.47 20.10
CA VAL A 59 -4.53 2.03 20.39
C VAL A 59 -5.38 1.78 21.65
N ARG A 60 -5.11 2.51 22.73
CA ARG A 60 -5.84 2.40 24.00
C ARG A 60 -7.32 2.74 23.85
N SER A 61 -7.65 3.75 23.05
CA SER A 61 -9.05 4.10 22.76
C SER A 61 -9.79 3.01 21.99
N MET A 62 -9.11 2.28 21.10
CA MET A 62 -9.70 1.18 20.35
C MET A 62 -9.86 -0.06 21.21
N THR A 63 -8.90 -0.37 22.08
CA THR A 63 -8.96 -1.53 22.98
C THR A 63 -9.97 -1.34 24.11
N ASN A 64 -10.16 -0.10 24.57
CA ASN A 64 -11.12 0.22 25.63
C ASN A 64 -12.53 0.54 25.09
N HIS A 65 -12.75 0.43 23.78
CA HIS A 65 -14.06 0.64 23.19
C HIS A 65 -15.01 -0.49 23.60
N HIS A 66 -16.31 -0.20 23.71
CA HIS A 66 -17.37 -1.20 23.98
C HIS A 66 -17.32 -2.46 23.10
N ASN A 67 -16.73 -2.37 21.89
CA ASN A 67 -16.47 -3.53 21.03
C ASN A 67 -15.09 -3.35 20.36
N PRO A 68 -14.01 -3.85 20.99
CA PRO A 68 -12.65 -3.59 20.55
C PRO A 68 -12.31 -4.29 19.23
N LEU A 69 -12.84 -5.50 19.01
CA LEU A 69 -12.62 -6.24 17.77
C LEU A 69 -13.26 -5.52 16.57
N ALA A 70 -14.48 -5.00 16.73
CA ALA A 70 -15.13 -4.23 15.67
C ALA A 70 -14.40 -2.91 15.36
N ALA A 71 -13.75 -2.30 16.35
CA ALA A 71 -12.94 -1.09 16.17
C ALA A 71 -11.61 -1.40 15.46
N LEU A 72 -10.89 -2.44 15.92
CA LEU A 72 -9.57 -2.84 15.40
C LEU A 72 -9.60 -3.46 14.00
N TYR A 73 -10.74 -4.01 13.58
CA TYR A 73 -10.94 -4.63 12.26
C TYR A 73 -11.85 -3.83 11.31
N ARG A 74 -12.13 -2.57 11.65
CA ARG A 74 -12.95 -1.69 10.81
C ARG A 74 -12.25 -1.38 9.49
N GLY A 75 -12.92 -1.68 8.38
CA GLY A 75 -12.35 -1.43 7.05
C GLY A 75 -11.41 -2.53 6.57
N LEU A 76 -11.38 -3.70 7.24
CA LEU A 76 -10.64 -4.86 6.78
C LEU A 76 -11.13 -5.37 5.42
N THR A 77 -12.44 -5.48 5.21
CA THR A 77 -13.04 -5.96 3.95
C THR A 77 -12.56 -5.18 2.71
N PRO A 78 -12.67 -3.83 2.65
CA PRO A 78 -12.14 -3.10 1.51
C PRO A 78 -10.61 -3.17 1.43
N ASN A 79 -9.89 -3.40 2.52
CA ASN A 79 -8.45 -3.61 2.48
C ASN A 79 -8.07 -4.91 1.78
N LEU A 80 -8.70 -6.03 2.14
CA LEU A 80 -8.45 -7.34 1.55
C LEU A 80 -8.85 -7.36 0.06
N ILE A 81 -10.06 -6.89 -0.25
CA ILE A 81 -10.54 -6.79 -1.64
C ILE A 81 -9.64 -5.85 -2.45
N GLY A 82 -9.27 -4.70 -1.88
CA GLY A 82 -8.41 -3.72 -2.51
C GLY A 82 -7.03 -4.28 -2.84
N ASN A 83 -6.39 -4.98 -1.90
CA ASN A 83 -5.08 -5.60 -2.12
C ASN A 83 -5.14 -6.70 -3.19
N ALA A 84 -6.09 -7.63 -3.09
CA ALA A 84 -6.24 -8.73 -4.05
C ALA A 84 -6.54 -8.21 -5.46
N SER A 85 -7.50 -7.28 -5.60
CA SER A 85 -7.86 -6.68 -6.88
C SER A 85 -6.73 -5.83 -7.47
N SER A 86 -5.95 -5.12 -6.64
CA SER A 86 -4.79 -4.35 -7.12
C SER A 86 -3.73 -5.25 -7.73
N TRP A 87 -3.32 -6.32 -7.06
CA TRP A 87 -2.31 -7.23 -7.60
C TRP A 87 -2.80 -7.98 -8.84
N ALA A 88 -4.03 -8.50 -8.81
CA ALA A 88 -4.62 -9.19 -9.96
C ALA A 88 -4.68 -8.27 -11.18
N SER A 89 -5.17 -7.04 -11.00
CA SER A 89 -5.25 -6.04 -12.08
C SER A 89 -3.87 -5.63 -12.57
N PHE A 90 -2.92 -5.41 -11.66
CA PHE A 90 -1.56 -5.02 -12.02
C PHE A 90 -0.91 -6.06 -12.92
N PHE A 91 -0.90 -7.34 -12.53
CA PHE A 91 -0.30 -8.39 -13.36
C PHE A 91 -1.05 -8.61 -14.67
N PHE A 92 -2.38 -8.53 -14.65
CA PHE A 92 -3.20 -8.63 -15.86
C PHE A 92 -2.87 -7.52 -16.87
N PHE A 93 -2.89 -6.25 -16.44
CA PHE A 93 -2.60 -5.12 -17.31
C PHE A 93 -1.13 -5.07 -17.71
N LYS A 94 -0.21 -5.41 -16.80
CA LYS A 94 1.22 -5.51 -17.11
C LYS A 94 1.47 -6.51 -18.24
N ALA A 95 0.94 -7.73 -18.13
CA ALA A 95 1.08 -8.75 -19.18
C ALA A 95 0.47 -8.29 -20.51
N ARG A 96 -0.65 -7.55 -20.47
CA ARG A 96 -1.31 -7.03 -21.68
C ARG A 96 -0.51 -5.90 -22.34
N VAL A 97 0.07 -5.01 -21.54
CA VAL A 97 0.93 -3.92 -22.03
C VAL A 97 2.24 -4.49 -22.59
N GLU A 98 2.85 -5.48 -21.95
CA GLU A 98 4.05 -6.15 -22.47
C GLU A 98 3.78 -6.83 -23.81
N ARG A 99 2.65 -7.54 -23.94
CA ARG A 99 2.24 -8.16 -25.21
C ARG A 99 2.02 -7.12 -26.30
N ALA A 100 1.38 -5.99 -25.96
CA ALA A 100 1.20 -4.90 -26.89
C ALA A 100 2.56 -4.30 -27.30
N LEU A 101 3.43 -3.95 -26.37
CA LEU A 101 4.75 -3.39 -26.68
C LEU A 101 5.58 -4.31 -27.58
N LYS A 102 5.56 -5.63 -27.34
CA LYS A 102 6.20 -6.62 -28.21
C LYS A 102 5.63 -6.61 -29.64
N PHE A 103 4.31 -6.59 -29.78
CA PHE A 103 3.64 -6.54 -31.08
C PHE A 103 3.97 -5.24 -31.85
N TRP A 104 3.89 -4.09 -31.18
CA TRP A 104 4.11 -2.79 -31.81
C TRP A 104 5.57 -2.54 -32.19
N ARG A 105 6.51 -3.06 -31.39
CA ARG A 105 7.95 -2.86 -31.63
C ARG A 105 8.58 -3.96 -32.49
N GLY A 106 7.87 -5.07 -32.74
CA GLY A 106 8.36 -6.19 -33.55
C GLY A 106 9.63 -6.84 -32.99
N ARG A 107 9.85 -6.79 -31.67
CA ARG A 107 11.05 -7.32 -31.01
C ARG A 107 10.68 -8.29 -29.89
N ASP A 108 11.39 -9.42 -29.83
CA ASP A 108 11.18 -10.42 -28.79
C ASP A 108 11.74 -10.03 -27.43
N ARG A 109 12.81 -9.22 -27.41
CA ARG A 109 13.50 -8.80 -26.18
C ARG A 109 13.03 -7.41 -25.71
N PRO A 110 12.50 -7.27 -24.49
CA PRO A 110 12.12 -5.98 -23.93
C PRO A 110 13.35 -5.09 -23.68
N THR A 111 13.22 -3.82 -24.01
CA THR A 111 14.23 -2.78 -23.74
C THR A 111 14.12 -2.25 -22.30
N ALA A 112 15.13 -1.52 -21.83
CA ALA A 112 15.05 -0.81 -20.54
C ALA A 112 13.81 0.10 -20.44
N ALA A 113 13.41 0.73 -21.56
CA ALA A 113 12.19 1.53 -21.61
C ALA A 113 10.92 0.68 -21.45
N ASP A 114 10.87 -0.54 -21.99
CA ASP A 114 9.70 -1.42 -21.86
C ASP A 114 9.52 -1.87 -20.40
N TYR A 115 10.64 -2.11 -19.69
CA TYR A 115 10.62 -2.41 -18.25
C TYR A 115 10.15 -1.23 -17.38
N LEU A 116 10.15 -0.01 -17.89
CA LEU A 116 9.61 1.18 -17.19
C LEU A 116 8.17 1.48 -17.60
N ILE A 117 7.89 1.45 -18.91
CA ILE A 117 6.57 1.79 -19.48
C ILE A 117 5.52 0.77 -19.06
N SER A 118 5.85 -0.53 -19.12
CA SER A 118 4.88 -1.58 -18.80
C SER A 118 4.34 -1.46 -17.37
N PRO A 119 5.19 -1.43 -16.33
CA PRO A 119 4.73 -1.24 -14.96
C PRO A 119 4.07 0.12 -14.71
N ALA A 120 4.50 1.18 -15.38
CA ALA A 120 3.91 2.51 -15.21
C ALA A 120 2.47 2.57 -15.74
N VAL A 121 2.22 2.07 -16.95
CA VAL A 121 0.88 2.03 -17.55
C VAL A 121 -0.01 1.08 -16.76
N ALA A 122 0.47 -0.13 -16.44
CA ALA A 122 -0.28 -1.09 -15.64
C ALA A 122 -0.63 -0.53 -14.25
N GLY A 123 0.31 0.15 -13.60
CA GLY A 123 0.13 0.81 -12.31
C GLY A 123 -0.90 1.94 -12.38
N ALA A 124 -0.87 2.76 -13.43
CA ALA A 124 -1.83 3.85 -13.63
C ALA A 124 -3.27 3.33 -13.82
N VAL A 125 -3.46 2.34 -14.70
CA VAL A 125 -4.77 1.71 -14.94
C VAL A 125 -5.29 1.01 -13.68
N THR A 126 -4.42 0.25 -13.00
CA THR A 126 -4.75 -0.41 -11.72
C THR A 126 -5.16 0.60 -10.66
N THR A 127 -4.45 1.73 -10.58
CA THR A 127 -4.75 2.80 -9.63
C THR A 127 -6.12 3.41 -9.92
N ALA A 128 -6.45 3.67 -11.19
CA ALA A 128 -7.76 4.16 -11.58
C ALA A 128 -8.88 3.18 -11.22
N LEU A 129 -8.69 1.89 -11.53
CA LEU A 129 -9.67 0.83 -11.26
C LEU A 129 -9.92 0.64 -9.76
N THR A 130 -8.87 0.70 -8.94
CA THR A 130 -8.94 0.39 -7.51
C THR A 130 -9.20 1.61 -6.62
N ASN A 131 -9.13 2.82 -7.16
CA ASN A 131 -9.35 4.05 -6.40
C ASN A 131 -10.68 4.06 -5.61
N PRO A 132 -11.83 3.59 -6.14
CA PRO A 132 -13.08 3.52 -5.39
C PRO A 132 -12.96 2.71 -4.09
N ILE A 133 -12.23 1.60 -4.12
CA ILE A 133 -12.00 0.73 -2.96
C ILE A 133 -11.15 1.46 -1.91
N TRP A 134 -10.11 2.16 -2.35
CA TRP A 134 -9.23 2.93 -1.47
C TRP A 134 -9.90 4.14 -0.83
N VAL A 135 -10.81 4.81 -1.55
CA VAL A 135 -11.63 5.90 -0.98
C VAL A 135 -12.51 5.35 0.14
N ILE A 136 -13.22 4.24 -0.10
CA ILE A 136 -14.07 3.63 0.92
C ILE A 136 -13.23 3.18 2.13
N LYS A 137 -12.09 2.51 1.90
CA LYS A 137 -11.17 2.11 2.97
C LYS A 137 -10.78 3.31 3.84
N THR A 138 -10.31 4.39 3.21
CA THR A 138 -9.82 5.58 3.93
C THR A 138 -10.92 6.22 4.76
N ARG A 139 -12.14 6.34 4.22
CA ARG A 139 -13.29 6.91 4.94
C ARG A 139 -13.75 6.01 6.08
N MET A 140 -13.79 4.69 5.87
CA MET A 140 -14.15 3.75 6.95
C MET A 140 -13.13 3.79 8.10
N LEU A 141 -11.83 3.92 7.80
CA LEU A 141 -10.78 4.00 8.81
C LEU A 141 -10.77 5.34 9.58
N SER A 142 -11.30 6.39 8.96
CA SER A 142 -11.33 7.74 9.55
C SER A 142 -12.30 7.90 10.73
N SER A 143 -13.34 7.07 10.80
CA SER A 143 -14.41 7.14 11.81
C SER A 143 -14.58 5.82 12.54
N ASP A 144 -15.21 5.85 13.71
CA ASP A 144 -15.67 4.65 14.41
C ASP A 144 -17.01 4.17 13.83
N LYS A 145 -17.34 2.88 13.99
CA LYS A 145 -18.55 2.28 13.39
C LYS A 145 -19.86 2.87 13.90
N GLY A 146 -19.87 3.37 15.13
CA GLY A 146 -21.03 4.01 15.76
C GLY A 146 -21.04 5.54 15.68
N ALA A 147 -20.06 6.17 15.04
CA ALA A 147 -20.05 7.63 14.89
C ALA A 147 -21.13 8.08 13.90
N GLU A 148 -21.73 9.25 14.14
CA GLU A 148 -22.72 9.82 13.24
C GLU A 148 -22.14 10.03 11.83
N GLY A 149 -22.87 9.62 10.79
CA GLY A 149 -22.39 9.65 9.40
C GLY A 149 -21.36 8.57 9.02
N ALA A 150 -21.00 7.66 9.94
CA ALA A 150 -20.07 6.59 9.67
C ALA A 150 -20.69 5.46 8.83
N TYR A 151 -19.91 4.90 7.90
CA TYR A 151 -20.40 3.78 7.09
C TYR A 151 -20.50 2.49 7.93
N PRO A 152 -21.66 1.82 7.97
CA PRO A 152 -21.84 0.58 8.74
C PRO A 152 -21.20 -0.63 8.05
N SER A 153 -21.08 -0.60 6.72
CA SER A 153 -20.45 -1.63 5.89
C SER A 153 -19.84 -1.03 4.62
N THR A 154 -18.98 -1.78 3.94
CA THR A 154 -18.38 -1.38 2.65
C THR A 154 -19.44 -1.08 1.60
N ALA A 155 -20.47 -1.93 1.50
CA ALA A 155 -21.57 -1.77 0.54
C ALA A 155 -22.43 -0.54 0.85
N ALA A 156 -22.70 -0.29 2.14
CA ALA A 156 -23.38 0.93 2.56
C ALA A 156 -22.55 2.19 2.25
N GLY A 157 -21.23 2.13 2.46
CA GLY A 157 -20.32 3.20 2.08
C GLY A 157 -20.31 3.48 0.58
N PHE A 158 -20.28 2.43 -0.26
CA PHE A 158 -20.38 2.58 -1.71
C PHE A 158 -21.71 3.26 -2.11
N ARG A 159 -22.84 2.76 -1.59
CA ARG A 159 -24.17 3.34 -1.87
C ARG A 159 -24.29 4.79 -1.38
N ALA A 160 -23.73 5.09 -0.22
CA ALA A 160 -23.73 6.44 0.35
C ALA A 160 -22.96 7.40 -0.56
N ILE A 161 -21.73 7.06 -0.96
CA ILE A 161 -20.91 7.89 -1.87
C ILE A 161 -21.63 8.11 -3.20
N LEU A 162 -22.18 7.04 -3.79
CA LEU A 162 -22.87 7.14 -5.08
C LEU A 162 -24.09 8.06 -5.01
N ARG A 163 -24.81 8.08 -3.88
CA ARG A 163 -25.98 8.95 -3.68
C ARG A 163 -25.61 10.39 -3.34
N SER A 164 -24.58 10.62 -2.51
CA SER A 164 -24.23 11.96 -2.00
C SER A 164 -23.25 12.72 -2.88
N GLU A 165 -22.27 12.04 -3.48
CA GLU A 165 -21.18 12.64 -4.26
C GLU A 165 -21.14 12.19 -5.73
N GLY A 166 -21.96 11.19 -6.07
CA GLY A 166 -21.95 10.56 -7.39
C GLY A 166 -20.63 9.83 -7.68
N VAL A 167 -20.41 9.54 -8.97
CA VAL A 167 -19.22 8.81 -9.43
C VAL A 167 -17.92 9.55 -9.12
N ARG A 168 -17.95 10.89 -9.12
CA ARG A 168 -16.77 11.73 -8.85
C ARG A 168 -16.21 11.52 -7.44
N GLY A 169 -17.05 11.21 -6.45
CA GLY A 169 -16.62 10.93 -5.08
C GLY A 169 -15.62 9.77 -4.99
N PHE A 170 -15.78 8.74 -5.82
CA PHE A 170 -14.89 7.57 -5.87
C PHE A 170 -13.52 7.85 -6.48
N TYR A 171 -13.36 8.97 -7.20
CA TYR A 171 -12.10 9.36 -7.85
C TYR A 171 -11.38 10.50 -7.12
N ARG A 172 -11.86 10.87 -5.92
CA ARG A 172 -11.13 11.80 -5.04
C ARG A 172 -9.73 11.27 -4.76
N GLY A 173 -8.75 12.16 -4.87
CA GLY A 173 -7.33 11.85 -4.67
C GLY A 173 -6.66 11.07 -5.81
N LEU A 174 -7.34 10.71 -6.90
CA LEU A 174 -6.75 9.89 -7.98
C LEU A 174 -5.45 10.50 -8.53
N GLY A 175 -5.42 11.81 -8.79
CA GLY A 175 -4.22 12.48 -9.31
C GLY A 175 -3.01 12.33 -8.38
N VAL A 176 -3.23 12.38 -7.06
CA VAL A 176 -2.17 12.15 -6.06
C VAL A 176 -1.84 10.67 -5.95
N SER A 177 -2.82 9.78 -6.10
CA SER A 177 -2.59 8.33 -6.14
C SER A 177 -1.68 7.92 -7.29
N LEU A 178 -1.79 8.56 -8.46
CA LEU A 178 -0.94 8.31 -9.63
C LEU A 178 0.53 8.65 -9.39
N ILE A 179 0.84 9.62 -8.54
CA ILE A 179 2.22 9.89 -8.10
C ILE A 179 2.82 8.64 -7.43
N GLY A 180 2.00 7.84 -6.75
CA GLY A 180 2.43 6.58 -6.14
C GLY A 180 2.97 5.54 -7.12
N VAL A 181 2.62 5.62 -8.42
CA VAL A 181 3.18 4.75 -9.46
C VAL A 181 4.69 4.97 -9.60
N SER A 182 5.18 6.18 -9.30
CA SER A 182 6.61 6.50 -9.33
C SER A 182 7.41 5.92 -8.16
N HIS A 183 6.76 5.35 -7.13
CA HIS A 183 7.46 4.84 -5.94
C HIS A 183 8.54 3.82 -6.29
N GLY A 184 8.23 2.87 -7.18
CA GLY A 184 9.20 1.87 -7.65
C GLY A 184 10.36 2.53 -8.41
N ALA A 185 10.09 3.55 -9.22
CA ALA A 185 11.13 4.29 -9.94
C ALA A 185 12.09 5.02 -8.99
N VAL A 186 11.57 5.65 -7.92
CA VAL A 186 12.40 6.28 -6.88
C VAL A 186 13.24 5.23 -6.16
N GLN A 187 12.66 4.06 -5.83
CA GLN A 187 13.42 2.96 -5.21
C GLN A 187 14.55 2.49 -6.12
N PHE A 188 14.29 2.29 -7.42
CA PHE A 188 15.33 1.91 -8.39
C PHE A 188 16.40 2.99 -8.57
N ALA A 189 16.01 4.26 -8.58
CA ALA A 189 16.95 5.40 -8.69
C ALA A 189 17.92 5.48 -7.51
N VAL A 190 17.55 4.95 -6.34
CA VAL A 190 18.45 4.84 -5.18
C VAL A 190 19.20 3.51 -5.17
N TYR A 191 18.52 2.41 -5.49
CA TYR A 191 19.08 1.06 -5.49
C TYR A 191 20.21 0.91 -6.51
N GLU A 192 20.02 1.38 -7.74
CA GLU A 192 20.94 1.11 -8.83
C GLU A 192 22.32 1.79 -8.64
N PRO A 193 22.40 3.09 -8.27
CA PRO A 193 23.68 3.71 -7.92
C PRO A 193 24.34 3.08 -6.70
N ALA A 194 23.57 2.79 -5.64
CA ALA A 194 24.10 2.16 -4.43
C ALA A 194 24.67 0.76 -4.71
N LYS A 195 23.99 -0.03 -5.54
CA LYS A 195 24.47 -1.33 -6.03
C LYS A 195 25.75 -1.16 -6.84
N ARG A 196 25.83 -0.20 -7.76
CA ARG A 196 27.03 0.05 -8.57
C ARG A 196 28.23 0.45 -7.72
N MET A 197 28.04 1.34 -6.74
CA MET A 197 29.11 1.73 -5.81
C MET A 197 29.62 0.53 -5.01
N TYR A 198 28.72 -0.32 -4.52
CA TYR A 198 29.11 -1.54 -3.81
C TYR A 198 29.92 -2.49 -4.70
N VAL A 199 29.46 -2.77 -5.92
CA VAL A 199 30.18 -3.65 -6.86
C VAL A 199 31.55 -3.07 -7.23
N ALA A 200 31.65 -1.76 -7.46
CA ALA A 200 32.92 -1.10 -7.79
C ALA A 200 33.94 -1.09 -6.63
N SER A 201 33.48 -1.23 -5.39
CA SER A 201 34.34 -1.33 -4.20
C SER A 201 34.88 -2.74 -3.92
N ARG A 202 34.55 -3.73 -4.75
CA ARG A 202 34.97 -5.12 -4.57
C ARG A 202 36.15 -5.46 -5.47
N ASP A 203 37.02 -6.34 -4.98
CA ASP A 203 38.14 -6.89 -5.75
C ASP A 203 37.68 -7.77 -6.93
N ASP A 204 36.53 -8.43 -6.79
CA ASP A 204 35.87 -9.20 -7.85
C ASP A 204 34.47 -8.61 -8.16
N PRO A 205 34.35 -7.82 -9.23
CA PRO A 205 33.09 -7.22 -9.67
C PRO A 205 32.07 -8.23 -10.24
N ASP A 206 32.52 -9.38 -10.72
CA ASP A 206 31.67 -10.40 -11.37
C ASP A 206 31.07 -11.39 -10.36
N ALA A 207 31.65 -11.46 -9.15
CA ALA A 207 31.11 -12.27 -8.07
C ALA A 207 29.68 -11.85 -7.66
N PRO A 208 28.78 -12.81 -7.37
CA PRO A 208 27.43 -12.52 -6.92
C PRO A 208 27.43 -11.63 -5.68
N ILE A 209 26.43 -10.74 -5.59
CA ILE A 209 26.27 -9.83 -4.46
C ILE A 209 25.90 -10.64 -3.22
N ARG A 210 26.62 -10.42 -2.12
CA ARG A 210 26.32 -11.06 -0.84
C ARG A 210 24.87 -10.77 -0.42
N THR A 211 24.19 -11.75 0.16
CA THR A 211 22.80 -11.62 0.62
C THR A 211 22.64 -10.44 1.57
N GLU A 212 23.57 -10.26 2.51
CA GLU A 212 23.60 -9.16 3.47
C GLU A 212 23.66 -7.79 2.78
N ALA A 213 24.56 -7.64 1.80
CA ALA A 213 24.68 -6.41 1.02
C ALA A 213 23.41 -6.15 0.20
N THR A 214 22.81 -7.18 -0.39
CA THR A 214 21.53 -7.06 -1.09
C THR A 214 20.43 -6.58 -0.14
N MET A 215 20.35 -7.12 1.08
CA MET A 215 19.37 -6.71 2.08
C MET A 215 19.58 -5.26 2.53
N LEU A 216 20.83 -4.85 2.78
CA LEU A 216 21.15 -3.48 3.20
C LEU A 216 20.86 -2.46 2.10
N ILE A 217 21.30 -2.73 0.86
CA ILE A 217 21.11 -1.83 -0.28
C ILE A 217 19.62 -1.74 -0.64
N SER A 218 18.92 -2.87 -0.75
CA SER A 218 17.48 -2.88 -1.08
C SER A 218 16.61 -2.31 0.04
N GLY A 219 16.94 -2.60 1.31
CA GLY A 219 16.27 -2.05 2.48
C GLY A 219 16.46 -0.54 2.59
N GLY A 220 17.70 -0.06 2.46
CA GLY A 220 18.03 1.36 2.44
C GLY A 220 17.31 2.11 1.31
N ALA A 221 17.35 1.56 0.08
CA ALA A 221 16.63 2.14 -1.06
C ALA A 221 15.12 2.23 -0.81
N LYS A 222 14.52 1.21 -0.19
CA LYS A 222 13.10 1.19 0.15
C LYS A 222 12.74 2.23 1.22
N LEU A 223 13.61 2.45 2.21
CA LEU A 223 13.42 3.48 3.24
C LEU A 223 13.53 4.90 2.65
N VAL A 224 14.53 5.15 1.80
CA VAL A 224 14.70 6.45 1.13
C VAL A 224 13.52 6.72 0.20
N ALA A 225 13.13 5.76 -0.64
CA ALA A 225 11.94 5.88 -1.48
C ALA A 225 10.68 6.09 -0.65
N GLY A 226 10.54 5.37 0.47
CA GLY A 226 9.47 5.56 1.44
C GLY A 226 9.42 6.97 1.99
N ALA A 227 10.55 7.56 2.38
CA ALA A 227 10.64 8.92 2.92
C ALA A 227 10.38 10.00 1.86
N VAL A 228 10.95 9.88 0.68
CA VAL A 228 10.76 10.82 -0.45
C VAL A 228 9.29 10.84 -0.89
N THR A 229 8.67 9.66 -0.93
CA THR A 229 7.30 9.52 -1.40
C THR A 229 6.27 9.58 -0.27
N TYR A 230 6.68 9.73 0.99
CA TYR A 230 5.73 9.79 2.10
C TYR A 230 4.73 10.97 2.01
N PRO A 231 5.12 12.19 1.59
CA PRO A 231 4.20 13.32 1.48
C PRO A 231 2.97 13.07 0.61
N TYR A 232 3.12 12.37 -0.52
CA TYR A 232 1.96 12.08 -1.38
C TYR A 232 0.98 11.13 -0.69
N GLN A 233 1.45 10.20 0.16
CA GLN A 233 0.58 9.28 0.89
C GLN A 233 -0.34 10.04 1.86
N VAL A 234 0.20 11.03 2.56
CA VAL A 234 -0.57 11.89 3.47
C VAL A 234 -1.55 12.76 2.71
N LEU A 235 -1.11 13.39 1.60
CA LEU A 235 -2.00 14.20 0.78
C LEU A 235 -3.14 13.38 0.17
N ARG A 236 -2.84 12.15 -0.29
CA ARG A 236 -3.83 11.20 -0.78
C ARG A 236 -4.86 10.86 0.29
N SER A 237 -4.43 10.46 1.49
CA SER A 237 -5.38 10.07 2.54
C SER A 237 -6.26 11.24 2.97
N ARG A 238 -5.70 12.45 3.09
CA ARG A 238 -6.46 13.67 3.37
C ARG A 238 -7.52 13.97 2.32
N LEU A 239 -7.16 13.88 1.03
CA LEU A 239 -8.10 14.10 -0.10
C LEU A 239 -9.20 13.03 -0.19
N GLN A 240 -8.92 11.81 0.25
CA GLN A 240 -9.88 10.70 0.21
C GLN A 240 -10.85 10.70 1.40
N ASN A 241 -10.60 11.52 2.42
CA ASN A 241 -11.42 11.62 3.62
C ASN A 241 -12.80 12.25 3.36
N TYR A 242 -13.80 11.88 4.18
CA TYR A 242 -15.19 12.32 4.05
C TYR A 242 -15.32 13.85 4.12
N GLN A 243 -14.66 14.46 5.12
CA GLN A 243 -14.67 15.90 5.36
C GLN A 243 -13.46 16.62 4.73
N SER A 244 -12.90 16.13 3.62
CA SER A 244 -11.67 16.71 3.07
C SER A 244 -11.82 18.21 2.79
N GLU A 245 -12.95 18.64 2.23
CA GLU A 245 -13.14 20.04 1.82
C GLU A 245 -13.33 20.98 3.01
N GLU A 246 -14.12 20.58 4.00
CA GLU A 246 -14.31 21.32 5.26
C GLU A 246 -13.01 21.37 6.09
N ARG A 247 -12.33 20.22 6.19
CA ARG A 247 -11.18 20.02 7.10
C ARG A 247 -9.87 20.50 6.51
N PHE A 248 -9.61 20.22 5.23
CA PHE A 248 -8.33 20.47 4.57
C PHE A 248 -8.41 21.50 3.44
N GLY A 249 -9.60 21.96 3.08
CA GLY A 249 -9.83 22.90 1.97
C GLY A 249 -10.14 22.19 0.65
N GLN A 250 -10.71 22.96 -0.28
CA GLN A 250 -11.17 22.42 -1.56
C GLN A 250 -10.01 22.00 -2.48
N GLY A 251 -10.06 20.73 -2.90
CA GLY A 251 -9.12 20.15 -3.85
C GLY A 251 -7.67 20.07 -3.36
N PHE A 252 -6.78 19.61 -4.26
CA PHE A 252 -5.36 19.37 -3.94
C PHE A 252 -4.65 20.62 -3.41
N ARG A 253 -4.86 21.77 -4.05
CA ARG A 253 -4.23 23.05 -3.65
C ARG A 253 -4.66 23.48 -2.25
N GLY A 254 -5.94 23.30 -1.92
CA GLY A 254 -6.47 23.56 -0.58
C GLY A 254 -5.75 22.71 0.47
N VAL A 255 -5.73 21.39 0.25
CA VAL A 255 -5.09 20.44 1.18
C VAL A 255 -3.60 20.76 1.37
N VAL A 256 -2.86 21.04 0.30
CA VAL A 256 -1.43 21.40 0.39
C VAL A 256 -1.23 22.71 1.14
N ARG A 257 -1.96 23.77 0.77
CA ARG A 257 -1.84 25.10 1.39
C ARG A 257 -2.19 25.05 2.88
N LYS A 258 -3.26 24.36 3.26
CA LYS A 258 -3.70 24.24 4.65
C LYS A 258 -2.73 23.37 5.45
N THR A 259 -2.29 22.24 4.90
CA THR A 259 -1.26 21.39 5.54
C THR A 259 0.04 22.17 5.78
N TRP A 260 0.49 22.97 4.81
CA TRP A 260 1.68 23.78 4.95
C TRP A 260 1.52 24.88 6.02
N ARG A 261 0.44 25.67 5.94
CA ARG A 261 0.19 26.77 6.89
C ARG A 261 -0.07 26.29 8.31
N GLU A 262 -0.81 25.20 8.47
CA GLU A 262 -1.23 24.72 9.79
C GLU A 262 -0.26 23.72 10.38
N GLU A 263 0.42 22.86 9.63
CA GLU A 263 1.25 21.78 10.18
C GLU A 263 2.73 21.87 9.77
N GLY A 264 3.06 22.76 8.82
CA GLY A 264 4.39 22.86 8.24
C GLY A 264 4.83 21.55 7.60
N VAL A 265 6.16 21.36 7.52
CA VAL A 265 6.77 20.16 6.93
C VAL A 265 6.36 18.89 7.68
N ARG A 266 6.22 18.95 9.02
CA ARG A 266 5.86 17.79 9.86
C ARG A 266 4.47 17.21 9.50
N GLY A 267 3.54 18.04 9.01
CA GLY A 267 2.22 17.59 8.57
C GLY A 267 2.29 16.56 7.43
N PHE A 268 3.22 16.71 6.50
CA PHE A 268 3.42 15.80 5.37
C PHE A 268 4.02 14.45 5.79
N TYR A 269 4.58 14.35 6.99
CA TYR A 269 5.18 13.12 7.54
C TYR A 269 4.37 12.49 8.66
N ARG A 270 3.13 12.94 8.85
CA ARG A 270 2.27 12.44 9.93
C ARG A 270 1.94 10.96 9.72
N GLY A 271 1.99 10.18 10.80
CA GLY A 271 1.78 8.73 10.74
C GLY A 271 2.97 7.92 10.20
N LEU A 272 4.14 8.54 9.98
CA LEU A 272 5.32 7.82 9.50
C LEU A 272 5.74 6.72 10.49
N VAL A 273 5.76 7.03 11.79
CA VAL A 273 6.12 6.09 12.86
C VAL A 273 5.26 4.82 12.85
N PRO A 274 3.91 4.88 12.91
CA PRO A 274 3.08 3.68 12.73
C PRO A 274 3.30 3.01 11.39
N GLY A 275 3.53 3.78 10.33
CA GLY A 275 3.85 3.26 9.01
C GLY A 275 5.09 2.37 9.01
N VAL A 276 6.18 2.81 9.65
CA VAL A 276 7.46 2.09 9.76
C VAL A 276 7.34 0.89 10.69
N ILE A 277 6.76 1.07 11.88
CA ILE A 277 6.54 -0.01 12.85
C ILE A 277 5.72 -1.15 12.23
N ARG A 278 4.76 -0.82 11.35
CA ARG A 278 3.97 -1.82 10.61
C ARG A 278 4.80 -2.66 9.64
N VAL A 279 5.88 -2.14 9.07
CA VAL A 279 6.62 -2.82 7.99
C VAL A 279 7.26 -4.11 8.49
N MET A 280 7.87 -4.11 9.68
CA MET A 280 8.58 -5.30 10.17
C MET A 280 7.65 -6.49 10.43
N PRO A 281 6.58 -6.37 11.24
CA PRO A 281 5.65 -7.47 11.46
C PRO A 281 4.97 -7.94 10.17
N ALA A 282 4.60 -7.00 9.29
CA ALA A 282 4.00 -7.35 8.00
C ALA A 282 4.96 -8.22 7.17
N THR A 283 6.24 -7.87 7.14
CA THR A 283 7.25 -8.59 6.37
C THR A 283 7.48 -9.99 6.94
N TRP A 284 7.67 -10.10 8.26
CA TRP A 284 7.87 -11.39 8.92
C TRP A 284 6.69 -12.35 8.73
N VAL A 285 5.46 -11.88 8.96
CA VAL A 285 4.26 -12.71 8.77
C VAL A 285 4.10 -13.12 7.31
N THR A 286 4.39 -12.22 6.37
CA THR A 286 4.29 -12.55 4.93
C THR A 286 5.26 -13.66 4.57
N PHE A 287 6.54 -13.56 4.95
CA PHE A 287 7.53 -14.59 4.64
C PHE A 287 7.20 -15.92 5.33
N LEU A 288 6.88 -15.88 6.63
CA LEU A 288 6.53 -17.07 7.38
C LEU A 288 5.35 -17.82 6.74
N VAL A 289 4.26 -17.11 6.42
CA VAL A 289 3.08 -17.74 5.80
C VAL A 289 3.39 -18.19 4.38
N TYR A 290 4.12 -17.40 3.60
CA TYR A 290 4.48 -17.75 2.23
C TYR A 290 5.31 -19.03 2.17
N GLU A 291 6.35 -19.13 3.00
CA GLU A 291 7.24 -20.30 3.04
C GLU A 291 6.50 -21.55 3.52
N ASN A 292 5.70 -21.44 4.59
CA ASN A 292 4.92 -22.57 5.10
C ASN A 292 3.87 -23.04 4.08
N VAL A 293 3.11 -22.13 3.46
CA VAL A 293 2.11 -22.52 2.45
C VAL A 293 2.80 -23.13 1.23
N LYS A 294 3.92 -22.56 0.77
CA LYS A 294 4.67 -23.11 -0.37
C LYS A 294 5.21 -24.52 -0.08
N PHE A 295 5.63 -24.78 1.16
CA PHE A 295 6.17 -26.08 1.57
C PHE A 295 5.08 -27.14 1.78
N TYR A 296 4.04 -26.83 2.54
CA TYR A 296 3.02 -27.80 2.95
C TYR A 296 1.91 -28.01 1.91
N LEU A 297 1.54 -27.00 1.12
CA LEU A 297 0.42 -27.10 0.18
C LEU A 297 0.58 -28.24 -0.84
N PRO A 298 1.76 -28.46 -1.46
CA PRO A 298 1.95 -29.61 -2.34
C PRO A 298 1.91 -30.96 -1.62
N GLN A 299 2.33 -31.01 -0.35
CA GLN A 299 2.36 -32.24 0.46
C GLN A 299 0.98 -32.66 0.94
N TRP A 300 0.08 -31.70 1.18
CA TRP A 300 -1.30 -31.97 1.60
C TRP A 300 -2.20 -32.41 0.44
N LEU A 301 -1.79 -32.14 -0.79
CA LEU A 301 -2.55 -32.42 -2.02
C LEU A 301 -1.94 -33.58 -2.82
N ALA A 302 -0.93 -34.24 -2.27
CA ALA A 302 -0.33 -35.49 -2.73
C ALA A 302 -0.94 -36.66 -1.95
#